data_AF-A0A7L3W883-F1
#
_entry.id   AF-A0A7L3W883-F1
#
_cell.length_a   1.000
_cell.length_b   1.000
_cell.length_c   1.000
_cell.angle_alpha   90.00
_cell.angle_beta   90.00
_cell.angle_gamma   90.00
#
_symmetry.space_group_name_H-M   'P 1'
#
loop_
_entity.id
_entity.type
_entity.pdbx_description
1 polymer ?
#
loop_
_entity_poly.entity_id
_entity_poly.type
_entity_poly.pdbx_seq_one_letter_code
_entity_poly.pdbx_strand_id
1 'polypeptide(L)'
;DIRVANLARGRSINLALSHRGRQALQAVGMEKQIVSQGIPMRARRIHTPSGKKYSIPYGKKNQYILSVDRANLNRELLTAAEKYSNTRVYFGHKLLGCDAESGMLTIKR
;
A
#
# COMPACT_ATOMS: atom_id res chain seq x y z
N ASP A 1 14.75 6.83 3.69
CA ASP A 1 13.54 6.44 4.43
C ASP A 1 12.37 7.33 3.98
N ILE A 2 11.22 6.76 3.63
CA ILE A 2 10.03 7.52 3.18
C ILE A 2 9.43 8.41 4.28
N ARG A 3 9.77 8.15 5.54
CA ARG A 3 9.28 8.91 6.70
C ARG A 3 9.98 10.26 6.85
N VAL A 4 11.17 10.41 6.26
CA VAL A 4 11.98 11.63 6.30
C VAL A 4 12.25 12.22 4.91
N ALA A 5 12.03 11.44 3.83
CA ALA A 5 12.28 11.88 2.47
C ALA A 5 11.16 12.79 1.92
N ASN A 6 11.54 13.76 1.09
CA ASN A 6 10.60 14.57 0.33
C ASN A 6 9.88 13.75 -0.74
N LEU A 7 8.64 14.16 -1.04
CA LEU A 7 7.66 13.47 -1.89
C LEU A 7 8.27 12.73 -3.10
N ALA A 8 7.98 11.43 -3.21
CA ALA A 8 8.37 10.64 -4.37
C ALA A 8 7.56 11.08 -5.60
N ARG A 9 8.22 11.71 -6.60
CA ARG A 9 7.61 12.02 -7.91
C ARG A 9 7.42 10.73 -8.74
N GLY A 10 6.32 10.66 -9.50
CA GLY A 10 6.12 9.66 -10.56
C GLY A 10 5.30 8.41 -10.23
N ARG A 11 4.72 8.32 -9.02
CA ARG A 11 3.89 7.18 -8.59
C ARG A 11 2.53 7.66 -8.05
N SER A 12 1.47 6.86 -8.23
CA SER A 12 0.12 7.23 -7.78
C SER A 12 0.10 7.49 -6.28
N ILE A 13 -0.53 8.61 -5.89
CA ILE A 13 -0.66 9.04 -4.49
C ILE A 13 -1.51 8.03 -3.72
N ASN A 14 -2.64 7.61 -4.29
CA ASN A 14 -3.54 6.63 -3.69
C ASN A 14 -3.44 5.24 -4.33
N LEU A 15 -3.89 4.24 -3.57
CA LEU A 15 -4.02 2.85 -3.96
C LEU A 15 -5.46 2.37 -3.70
N ALA A 16 -5.95 1.50 -4.57
CA ALA A 16 -7.20 0.77 -4.33
C ALA A 16 -6.92 -0.48 -3.49
N LEU A 17 -7.28 -0.44 -2.21
CA LEU A 17 -7.18 -1.57 -1.28
C LEU A 17 -8.47 -2.41 -1.33
N SER A 18 -8.33 -3.66 -1.79
CA SER A 18 -9.43 -4.63 -1.88
C SER A 18 -9.45 -5.59 -0.68
N HIS A 19 -10.35 -6.57 -0.71
CA HIS A 19 -10.49 -7.56 0.35
C HIS A 19 -9.20 -8.32 0.66
N ARG A 20 -8.43 -8.75 -0.36
CA ARG A 20 -7.17 -9.50 -0.13
C ARG A 20 -6.15 -8.70 0.66
N GLY A 21 -5.97 -7.42 0.32
CA GLY A 21 -5.06 -6.54 1.05
C GLY A 21 -5.51 -6.30 2.49
N ARG A 22 -6.83 -6.16 2.72
CA ARG A 22 -7.40 -6.07 4.06
C ARG A 22 -7.15 -7.32 4.91
N GLN A 23 -7.35 -8.50 4.34
CA GLN A 23 -7.07 -9.77 5.03
C GLN A 23 -5.58 -9.92 5.39
N ALA A 24 -4.67 -9.54 4.51
CA ALA A 24 -3.24 -9.52 4.82
C ALA A 24 -2.90 -8.55 5.97
N LEU A 25 -3.49 -7.35 5.96
CA LEU A 25 -3.34 -6.38 7.06
C LEU A 25 -3.97 -6.88 8.36
N GLN A 26 -5.08 -7.62 8.28
CA GLN A 26 -5.75 -8.20 9.44
C GLN A 26 -4.86 -9.24 10.12
N ALA A 27 -4.18 -10.09 9.34
CA ALA A 27 -3.26 -11.11 9.84
C ALA A 27 -2.09 -10.53 10.64
N VAL A 28 -1.73 -9.26 10.40
CA VAL A 28 -0.66 -8.54 11.13
C VAL A 28 -1.22 -7.46 12.08
N GLY A 29 -2.52 -7.47 12.38
CA GLY A 29 -3.14 -6.56 13.33
C GLY A 29 -3.28 -5.10 12.88
N MET A 30 -3.07 -4.81 11.59
CA MET A 30 -3.06 -3.45 11.04
C MET A 30 -4.34 -3.03 10.32
N GLU A 31 -5.27 -3.95 10.04
CA GLU A 31 -6.44 -3.64 9.21
C GLU A 31 -7.22 -2.42 9.74
N LYS A 32 -7.56 -2.39 11.03
CA LYS A 32 -8.38 -1.31 11.62
C LYS A 32 -7.74 0.07 11.41
N GLN A 33 -6.43 0.17 11.65
CA GLN A 33 -5.67 1.42 11.55
C GLN A 33 -5.59 1.94 10.11
N ILE A 34 -5.40 1.05 9.13
CA ILE A 34 -5.32 1.43 7.72
C ILE A 34 -6.71 1.75 7.17
N VAL A 35 -7.72 0.93 7.51
CA VAL A 35 -9.09 1.10 7.02
C VAL A 35 -9.73 2.38 7.56
N SER A 36 -9.43 2.79 8.80
CA SER A 36 -9.99 4.03 9.39
C SER A 36 -9.52 5.30 8.67
N GLN A 37 -8.41 5.25 7.94
CA GLN A 37 -7.86 6.36 7.16
C GLN A 37 -8.20 6.26 5.67
N GLY A 38 -8.84 5.18 5.23
CA GLY A 38 -9.21 4.95 3.84
C GLY A 38 -10.58 5.52 3.49
N ILE A 39 -10.76 5.91 2.23
CA ILE A 39 -12.04 6.41 1.71
C ILE A 39 -12.78 5.25 1.01
N PRO A 40 -13.99 4.85 1.47
CA PRO A 40 -14.74 3.79 0.83
C PRO A 40 -15.22 4.17 -0.58
N MET A 41 -14.90 3.34 -1.56
CA MET A 41 -15.39 3.43 -2.93
C MET A 41 -16.35 2.27 -3.20
N ARG A 42 -17.64 2.59 -3.31
CA ARG A 42 -18.73 1.58 -3.42
C ARG A 42 -19.06 1.20 -4.87
N ALA A 43 -18.68 2.04 -5.83
CA ALA A 43 -19.00 1.85 -7.24
C ALA A 43 -17.94 2.50 -8.13
N ARG A 44 -17.86 2.05 -9.38
CA ARG A 44 -17.18 2.77 -10.46
C ARG A 44 -18.13 3.86 -10.98
N ARG A 45 -17.69 5.12 -10.97
CA ARG A 45 -18.42 6.22 -11.60
C ARG A 45 -17.98 6.33 -13.06
N ILE A 46 -18.89 6.08 -14.00
CA ILE A 46 -18.63 6.18 -15.43
C ILE A 46 -19.09 7.54 -15.92
N HIS A 47 -18.23 8.22 -16.69
CA HIS A 47 -18.51 9.46 -17.38
C HIS A 47 -18.49 9.17 -18.89
N THR A 48 -19.62 9.38 -19.58
CA THR A 48 -19.70 9.15 -21.03
C THR A 48 -19.24 10.39 -21.81
N PRO A 49 -18.87 10.25 -23.10
CA PRO A 49 -18.56 11.39 -23.96
C PRO A 49 -19.70 12.42 -24.06
N SER A 50 -20.95 11.96 -23.97
CA SER A 50 -22.15 12.81 -23.93
C SER A 50 -22.38 13.54 -22.60
N GLY A 51 -21.50 13.37 -21.61
CA GLY A 51 -21.61 14.00 -20.28
C GLY A 51 -22.52 13.28 -19.29
N LYS A 52 -23.22 12.21 -19.71
CA LYS A 52 -24.03 11.37 -18.81
C LYS A 52 -23.13 10.67 -17.79
N LYS A 53 -23.60 10.59 -16.55
CA LYS A 53 -22.87 9.93 -15.45
C LYS A 53 -23.74 8.83 -14.85
N TYR A 54 -23.15 7.65 -14.67
CA TYR A 54 -23.82 6.53 -14.00
C TYR A 54 -22.82 5.74 -13.16
N SER A 55 -23.34 4.92 -12.24
CA SER A 55 -22.51 4.18 -11.29
C SER A 55 -22.70 2.67 -11.47
N ILE A 56 -21.60 1.92 -11.53
CA ILE A 56 -21.60 0.45 -11.54
C ILE A 56 -21.07 -0.02 -10.17
N PRO A 57 -21.93 -0.57 -9.28
CA PRO A 57 -21.49 -1.10 -7.99
C PRO A 57 -20.38 -2.16 -8.14
N TYR A 58 -19.45 -2.22 -7.19
CA TYR A 58 -18.40 -3.24 -7.22
C TYR A 58 -18.91 -4.65 -6.91
N GLY A 59 -20.05 -4.76 -6.21
CA GLY A 59 -20.63 -6.03 -5.81
C GLY A 59 -21.98 -5.87 -5.12
N LYS A 60 -22.33 -6.81 -4.24
CA LYS A 60 -23.58 -6.78 -3.45
C LYS A 60 -23.54 -5.67 -2.38
N LYS A 61 -24.65 -5.48 -1.67
CA LYS A 61 -24.73 -4.57 -0.52
C LYS A 61 -23.53 -4.81 0.42
N ASN A 62 -22.89 -3.72 0.85
CA ASN A 62 -21.71 -3.66 1.72
C ASN A 62 -20.36 -4.08 1.13
N GLN A 63 -20.27 -4.48 -0.15
CA GLN A 63 -18.98 -4.70 -0.80
C GLN A 63 -18.42 -3.39 -1.37
N TYR A 64 -17.19 -3.06 -1.00
CA TYR A 64 -16.49 -1.86 -1.45
C TYR A 64 -14.98 -2.10 -1.49
N ILE A 65 -14.28 -1.26 -2.25
CA ILE A 65 -12.83 -1.11 -2.16
C ILE A 65 -12.50 0.19 -1.43
N LEU A 66 -11.30 0.34 -0.90
CA LEU A 66 -10.85 1.55 -0.21
C LEU A 66 -9.83 2.28 -1.04
N SER A 67 -9.92 3.60 -1.11
CA SER A 67 -8.80 4.44 -1.54
C SER A 67 -7.94 4.73 -0.31
N VAL A 68 -6.67 4.32 -0.35
CA VAL A 68 -5.71 4.55 0.75
C VAL A 68 -4.49 5.31 0.23
N ASP A 69 -3.93 6.21 1.05
CA ASP A 69 -2.70 6.91 0.70
C ASP A 69 -1.50 5.94 0.73
N ARG A 70 -0.74 5.92 -0.35
CA ARG A 70 0.39 4.99 -0.55
C ARG A 70 1.53 5.28 0.43
N ALA A 71 1.88 6.56 0.60
CA ALA A 71 3.01 6.95 1.42
C ALA A 71 2.73 6.61 2.88
N ASN A 72 1.50 6.85 3.32
CA ASN A 72 1.02 6.55 4.65
C ASN A 72 0.95 5.04 4.90
N LEU A 73 0.38 4.25 3.99
CA LEU A 73 0.38 2.79 4.12
C LEU A 73 1.80 2.24 4.31
N ASN A 74 2.77 2.72 3.52
CA ASN A 74 4.17 2.31 3.65
C ASN A 74 4.78 2.75 4.98
N ARG A 75 4.55 4.01 5.41
CA ARG A 75 5.01 4.53 6.70
C ARG A 75 4.50 3.67 7.87
N GLU A 76 3.22 3.32 7.86
CA GLU A 76 2.61 2.52 8.92
C GLU A 76 3.16 1.09 8.94
N LEU A 77 3.37 0.49 7.77
CA LEU A 77 3.98 -0.85 7.67
C LEU A 77 5.43 -0.86 8.18
N LEU A 78 6.24 0.13 7.80
CA LEU A 78 7.62 0.26 8.28
C LEU A 78 7.67 0.46 9.80
N THR A 79 6.80 1.32 10.32
CA THR A 79 6.70 1.60 11.75
C THR A 79 6.22 0.37 12.53
N ALA A 80 5.27 -0.40 11.97
CA ALA A 80 4.83 -1.65 12.58
C ALA A 80 5.92 -2.72 12.56
N ALA A 81 6.68 -2.84 11.48
CA ALA A 81 7.78 -3.80 11.37
C ALA A 81 8.91 -3.52 12.38
N GLU A 82 9.26 -2.25 12.60
CA GLU A 82 10.30 -1.86 13.58
C GLU A 82 9.91 -2.09 15.05
N LYS A 83 8.63 -2.34 15.36
CA LYS A 83 8.21 -2.72 16.73
C LYS A 83 8.72 -4.10 17.14
N TYR A 84 9.07 -4.94 16.18
CA TYR A 84 9.59 -6.27 16.43
C TYR A 84 11.10 -6.21 16.65
N SER A 85 11.57 -6.63 17.82
CA SER A 85 12.99 -6.57 18.21
C SER A 85 13.92 -7.41 17.31
N ASN A 86 13.37 -8.41 16.62
CA ASN A 86 14.09 -9.26 15.66
C ASN A 86 14.09 -8.72 14.22
N THR A 87 13.52 -7.53 13.98
CA THR A 87 13.44 -6.93 12.65
C THR A 87 14.33 -5.69 12.58
N ARG A 88 15.09 -5.55 11.48
CA ARG A 88 15.93 -4.37 11.21
C ARG A 88 15.65 -3.86 9.80
N VAL A 89 15.50 -2.56 9.64
CA VAL A 89 15.24 -1.91 8.35
C VAL A 89 16.45 -1.06 7.96
N TYR A 90 17.08 -1.39 6.84
CA TYR A 90 18.25 -0.67 6.32
C TYR A 90 17.89 0.15 5.09
N PHE A 91 17.78 1.48 5.25
CA PHE A 91 17.53 2.39 4.13
C PHE A 91 18.82 2.76 3.39
N GLY A 92 18.71 3.15 2.12
CA GLY A 92 19.87 3.50 1.28
C GLY A 92 20.66 2.29 0.76
N HIS A 93 20.26 1.07 1.12
CA HIS A 93 20.95 -0.16 0.72
C HIS A 93 20.31 -0.72 -0.56
N LYS A 94 20.85 -0.34 -1.73
CA LYS A 94 20.37 -0.83 -3.03
C LYS A 94 21.02 -2.16 -3.37
N LEU A 95 20.20 -3.19 -3.61
CA LEU A 95 20.67 -4.48 -4.15
C LEU A 95 21.16 -4.29 -5.59
N LEU A 96 22.40 -4.70 -5.87
CA LEU A 96 23.03 -4.66 -7.19
C LEU A 96 23.20 -6.06 -7.80
N GLY A 97 23.40 -7.08 -6.97
CA GLY A 97 23.60 -8.46 -7.42
C GLY A 97 23.23 -9.45 -6.33
N CYS A 98 22.85 -10.66 -6.76
CA CYS A 98 22.53 -11.79 -5.90
C CYS A 98 23.12 -13.04 -6.53
N ASP A 99 23.95 -13.76 -5.77
CA ASP A 99 24.43 -15.08 -6.10
C ASP A 99 23.72 -16.09 -5.19
N ALA A 100 22.83 -16.89 -5.78
CA ALA A 100 22.03 -17.86 -5.05
C ALA A 100 22.81 -19.13 -4.68
N GLU A 101 23.89 -19.45 -5.41
CA GLU A 101 24.71 -20.63 -5.14
C GLU A 101 25.63 -20.38 -3.94
N SER A 102 26.29 -19.21 -3.90
CA SER A 102 27.16 -18.82 -2.78
C SER A 102 26.42 -18.14 -1.61
N GLY A 103 25.16 -17.73 -1.80
CA GLY A 103 24.36 -17.03 -0.79
C GLY A 103 24.81 -15.59 -0.55
N MET A 104 25.51 -14.97 -1.51
CA MET A 104 26.05 -13.61 -1.38
C MET A 104 25.19 -12.55 -2.06
N LEU A 105 25.08 -11.39 -1.43
CA LEU A 105 24.40 -10.20 -1.97
C LEU A 105 25.40 -9.05 -2.14
N THR A 106 25.38 -8.40 -3.30
CA THR A 106 26.15 -7.17 -3.55
C THR A 106 25.24 -5.97 -3.33
N ILE A 107 25.53 -5.15 -2.31
CA ILE A 107 24.70 -4.02 -1.91
C ILE A 107 25.52 -2.72 -2.01
N LYS A 108 24.95 -1.69 -2.64
CA LYS A 108 25.48 -0.32 -2.63
C LYS A 108 24.73 0.54 -1.61
N ARG A 109 25.48 1.26 -0.79
CA ARG A 109 24.96 2.30 0.12
C ARG A 109 24.82 3.65 -0.57
#